data_AF-A0A5D0X944-F1
#
_entry.id   AF-A0A5D0X944-F1
#
_cell.length_a   1.000
_cell.length_b   1.000
_cell.length_c   1.000
_cell.angle_alpha   90.00
_cell.angle_beta   90.00
_cell.angle_gamma   90.00
#
_symmetry.space_group_name_H-M   'P 1'
#
loop_
_entity.id
_entity.type
_entity.pdbx_description
1 polymer ?
#
loop_
_entity_poly.entity_id
_entity_poly.type
_entity_poly.pdbx_seq_one_letter_code
_entity_poly.pdbx_strand_id
1 'polypeptide(L)' 'MMRCTAIILALTLAGCTAHAWTPVLLDSPSVMAFVLSDRFWPTIFTLALAFGAIAAAACAALVFHPGSLSGRTRPEGGE' A
#
# COMPACT_ATOMS: atom_id res chain seq x y z
N MET A 1 -7.88 16.43 -12.55
CA MET A 1 -8.90 16.65 -11.51
C MET A 1 -9.52 15.34 -11.01
N MET A 2 -10.07 14.48 -11.88
CA MET A 2 -10.70 13.20 -11.47
C MET A 2 -9.77 12.22 -10.70
N ARG A 3 -8.47 12.15 -11.04
CA ARG A 3 -7.51 11.28 -10.34
C ARG A 3 -7.23 11.74 -8.91
N CYS A 4 -7.11 13.05 -8.69
CA CYS A 4 -6.89 13.60 -7.36
C CYS A 4 -8.10 13.39 -6.45
N THR A 5 -9.32 13.57 -6.96
CA THR A 5 -10.55 13.31 -6.19
C THR A 5 -10.71 11.83 -5.84
N ALA A 6 -10.33 10.91 -6.74
CA ALA A 6 -10.35 9.47 -6.45
C ALA A 6 -9.34 9.09 -5.36
N ILE A 7 -8.13 9.66 -5.38
CA ILE A 7 -7.10 9.44 -4.34
C ILE A 7 -7.59 9.96 -2.99
N ILE A 8 -8.13 11.18 -2.95
CA ILE A 8 -8.66 11.78 -1.71
C ILE A 8 -9.80 10.91 -1.16
N LEU A 9 -10.73 10.47 -2.01
CA LEU A 9 -11.82 9.60 -1.59
C LEU A 9 -11.32 8.26 -1.04
N ALA A 10 -10.33 7.64 -1.69
CA ALA A 10 -9.73 6.39 -1.23
C ALA A 10 -9.01 6.54 0.12
N LEU A 11 -8.27 7.64 0.31
CA LEU A 11 -7.61 7.95 1.59
C LEU A 11 -8.63 8.20 2.70
N THR A 12 -9.70 8.95 2.41
CA THR A 12 -10.77 9.20 3.38
C THR A 12 -11.48 7.90 3.76
N LEU A 13 -11.81 7.04 2.79
CA LEU A 13 -12.44 5.74 3.07
C LEU A 13 -11.52 4.82 3.88
N ALA A 14 -10.23 4.79 3.54
CA ALA A 14 -9.23 4.05 4.31
C ALA A 14 -9.11 4.58 5.76
N GLY A 15 -9.13 5.90 5.95
CA GLY A 15 -9.13 6.51 7.28
C GLY A 15 -10.40 6.18 8.08
N CYS A 16 -11.58 6.30 7.48
CA CYS A 16 -12.85 5.97 8.12
C CYS A 16 -12.95 4.49 8.50
N THR A 17 -12.49 3.59 7.62
CA THR A 17 -12.46 2.15 7.92
C THR A 17 -11.46 1.85 9.03
N ALA A 18 -10.24 2.38 8.97
CA ALA A 18 -9.26 2.22 10.06
C ALA A 18 -9.83 2.70 11.40
N HIS A 19 -10.48 3.87 11.44
CA HIS A 19 -11.11 4.39 12.64
C HIS A 19 -12.22 3.48 13.19
N ALA A 20 -13.07 2.94 12.31
CA ALA A 20 -14.16 2.04 12.71
C ALA A 20 -13.66 0.69 13.27
N TRP A 21 -12.60 0.14 12.68
CA TRP A 21 -12.08 -1.19 13.05
C TRP A 21 -11.09 -1.17 14.22
N THR A 22 -10.37 -0.06 14.43
CA THR A 22 -9.37 0.07 15.50
C THR A 22 -9.92 -0.31 16.88
N PRO A 23 -11.07 0.23 17.37
CA PRO A 23 -11.58 -0.15 18.68
C PRO A 23 -11.96 -1.63 18.77
N VAL A 24 -12.52 -2.20 17.69
CA VAL A 24 -12.87 -3.63 17.61
C VAL A 24 -11.63 -4.51 17.70
N LEU A 25 -10.55 -4.11 17.03
CA LEU A 25 -9.27 -4.84 17.07
C LEU A 25 -8.60 -4.73 18.44
N LEU A 26 -8.64 -3.55 19.06
CA LEU A 26 -8.04 -3.32 20.38
C LEU A 26 -8.80 -3.98 21.53
N ASP A 27 -10.07 -4.35 21.35
CA ASP A 27 -10.82 -5.15 22.31
C ASP A 27 -10.25 -6.58 22.46
N SER A 28 -9.52 -7.06 21.44
CA SER A 28 -8.84 -8.34 21.51
C SER A 28 -7.55 -8.26 22.36
N PRO A 29 -7.40 -9.11 23.39
CA PRO A 29 -6.24 -9.07 24.28
C PRO A 29 -4.93 -9.41 23.57
N SER A 30 -4.97 -10.27 22.54
CA SER A 30 -3.77 -10.62 21.75
C SER A 30 -3.29 -9.46 20.89
N VAL A 31 -4.22 -8.68 20.33
CA VAL A 31 -3.90 -7.48 19.56
C VAL A 31 -3.34 -6.41 20.49
N MET A 32 -3.97 -6.17 21.63
CA MET A 32 -3.46 -5.22 22.63
C MET A 32 -2.05 -5.61 23.11
N ALA A 33 -1.82 -6.89 23.40
CA ALA A 33 -0.51 -7.39 23.78
C ALA A 33 0.55 -7.19 22.69
N PHE A 34 0.19 -7.36 21.42
CA PHE A 34 1.07 -7.07 20.29
C PHE A 34 1.38 -5.57 20.17
N VAL A 35 0.36 -4.70 20.26
CA VAL A 35 0.50 -3.24 20.19
C VAL A 35 1.43 -2.70 21.29
N LEU A 36 1.35 -3.28 22.49
CA LEU A 36 2.20 -2.92 23.62
C LEU A 36 3.59 -3.57 23.59
N SER A 37 3.86 -4.46 22.65
CA SER A 37 5.16 -5.15 22.57
C SER A 37 6.23 -4.29 21.89
N ASP A 38 7.49 -4.51 22.27
CA ASP A 38 8.65 -3.85 21.63
C ASP A 38 8.78 -4.16 20.13
N ARG A 39 8.08 -5.20 19.65
CA ARG A 39 8.09 -5.62 18.24
C ARG A 39 7.09 -4.87 17.38
N PHE A 40 6.17 -4.11 17.97
CA PHE A 40 5.12 -3.39 17.25
C PHE A 40 5.71 -2.44 16.20
N TRP A 41 6.48 -1.45 16.65
CA TRP A 41 7.07 -0.42 15.77
C TRP A 41 7.99 -1.00 14.69
N PRO A 42 8.95 -1.89 15.01
CA PRO A 42 9.75 -2.55 13.99
C PRO A 42 8.91 -3.23 12.91
N THR A 43 7.86 -3.96 13.31
CA THR A 43 6.98 -4.66 12.37
C THR A 43 6.24 -3.69 11.45
N ILE A 44 5.70 -2.60 12.01
CA ILE A 44 5.00 -1.56 11.22
C ILE A 44 5.95 -0.90 10.23
N PHE A 45 7.17 -0.53 10.65
CA PHE A 45 8.15 0.09 9.75
C PHE A 45 8.60 -0.86 8.63
N THR A 46 8.88 -2.13 8.95
CA THR A 46 9.25 -3.12 7.93
C THR A 46 8.12 -3.31 6.93
N LEU A 47 6.88 -3.39 7.39
CA LEU A 47 5.71 -3.54 6.51
C LEU A 47 5.54 -2.32 5.60
N ALA A 48 5.61 -1.11 6.15
CA ALA A 48 5.51 0.13 5.40
C ALA A 48 6.61 0.25 4.34
N LEU A 49 7.84 -0.12 4.69
CA LEU A 49 8.98 -0.11 3.78
C LEU A 49 8.82 -1.14 2.65
N ALA A 50 8.35 -2.35 2.96
CA ALA A 50 8.10 -3.39 1.97
C ALA A 50 7.03 -2.95 0.95
N PHE A 51 5.88 -2.44 1.42
CA PHE A 51 4.83 -1.95 0.52
C PHE A 51 5.28 -0.70 -0.25
N GLY A 52 6.02 0.20 0.37
CA GLY A 52 6.60 1.36 -0.29
C GLY A 52 7.55 0.98 -1.43
N ALA A 53 8.41 -0.02 -1.20
CA ALA A 53 9.33 -0.54 -2.21
C ALA A 53 8.57 -1.17 -3.40
N ILE A 54 7.53 -1.95 -3.13
CA ILE A 54 6.68 -2.54 -4.19
C ILE A 54 5.99 -1.45 -5.00
N ALA A 55 5.42 -0.44 -4.35
CA ALA A 55 4.77 0.68 -5.03
C ALA A 55 5.76 1.47 -5.89
N ALA A 56 6.96 1.74 -5.37
CA ALA A 56 8.03 2.41 -6.11
C ALA A 56 8.45 1.59 -7.34
N ALA A 57 8.60 0.27 -7.20
CA ALA A 57 8.93 -0.63 -8.31
C ALA A 57 7.82 -0.63 -9.38
N ALA A 58 6.55 -0.67 -8.98
CA ALA A 58 5.41 -0.59 -9.90
C ALA A 58 5.37 0.76 -10.65
N CYS A 59 5.62 1.88 -9.95
CA CYS A 59 5.74 3.19 -10.57
C CYS A 59 6.90 3.26 -11.56
N ALA A 60 8.07 2.71 -11.20
CA ALA A 60 9.21 2.63 -12.11
C ALA A 60 8.89 1.78 -13.35
N ALA A 61 8.22 0.65 -13.19
CA ALA A 61 7.78 -0.19 -14.31
C ALA A 61 6.81 0.57 -15.23
N LEU A 62 5.86 1.33 -14.69
CA LEU A 62 4.94 2.16 -15.48
C LEU A 62 5.66 3.27 -16.25
N VAL A 63 6.70 3.87 -15.68
CA VAL A 63 7.45 4.98 -16.28
C VAL A 63 8.42 4.50 -17.35
N PHE A 64 9.22 3.46 -17.05
CA PHE A 64 10.30 3.00 -17.93
C PHE A 64 9.87 1.90 -18.90
N HIS A 65 8.83 1.12 -18.57
CA HIS A 65 8.36 0.01 -19.40
C HIS A 65 6.81 -0.08 -19.44
N PRO A 66 6.11 0.95 -19.93
CA PRO A 66 4.64 1.00 -19.91
C PRO A 66 3.98 -0.19 -20.64
N GLY A 67 4.64 -0.75 -21.67
CA GLY A 67 4.16 -1.93 -22.40
C GLY A 67 4.32 -3.27 -21.67
N SER A 68 5.19 -3.36 -20.67
CA SER A 68 5.44 -4.62 -19.93
C SER A 68 4.25 -5.03 -19.05
N LEU A 69 3.35 -4.09 -18.73
CA LEU A 69 2.17 -4.30 -17.89
C LEU A 69 0.89 -4.56 -18.70
N SER A 70 0.94 -4.44 -20.04
CA SER A 70 -0.23 -4.61 -20.89
C SER A 70 -0.41 -6.04 -21.44
N GLY A 71 0.38 -7.01 -20.96
CA GLY A 71 0.33 -8.41 -21.40
C GLY A 71 0.70 -8.62 -22.88
N ARG A 72 1.33 -7.63 -23.52
CA ARG A 72 1.69 -7.65 -24.94
C ARG A 72 3.04 -8.33 -25.10
N THR A 73 3.10 -9.40 -25.89
CA THR A 73 4.29 -10.25 -26.06
C THR A 73 5.26 -9.77 -27.16
N ARG A 74 5.02 -8.61 -27.77
CA ARG A 74 5.84 -8.12 -28.88
C ARG A 74 6.71 -6.94 -28.42
N PRO A 75 8.04 -6.99 -28.59
CA PRO A 75 8.92 -5.89 -28.22
C PRO A 75 8.62 -4.67 -29.10
N GLU A 76 8.52 -3.50 -28.47
CA GLU A 76 8.48 -2.21 -29.19
C GLU A 76 9.90 -1.91 -29.66
N GLY A 77 10.13 -2.09 -30.97
CA GLY A 77 11.21 -1.47 -31.74
C GLY A 77 12.63 -1.57 -31.16
N GLY A 78 13.34 -2.64 -31.52
CA GLY A 78 14.78 -2.56 -31.72
C GLY A 78 15.02 -2.25 -33.20
N GLU A 79 15.84 -1.23 -33.46
CA GLU A 79 16.64 -1.18 -34.69
C GLU A 79 17.66 -2.33 -34.70
#